data_AF-A0A3B9AAK8-F1
#
_entry.id   AF-A0A3B9AAK8-F1
#
_cell.length_a   1.000
_cell.length_b   1.000
_cell.length_c   1.000
_cell.angle_alpha   90.00
_cell.angle_beta   90.00
_cell.angle_gamma   90.00
#
_symmetry.space_group_name_H-M   'P 1'
#
loop_
_entity.id
_entity.type
_entity.pdbx_description
1 polymer ?
#
loop_
_entity_poly.entity_id
_entity_poly.type
_entity_poly.pdbx_seq_one_letter_code
_entity_poly.pdbx_strand_id
1 'polypeptide(L)'
;ELGVDDGVIVARTDSLGAGLTKQIAVTHEPGDLGDQYNSFLDCEEVAPGDLANGDVVLNRNGKLLRPKRLPSNLFQFRKGTGEDRCVLDCITSLQNGADLLWIETEKPHVGQIWGMVSRIREAIPNAKLVYNNSPSFNWTLNFRQQVFDAWVEEGKDVSAYDRDNLMSAEYDDSELSAAADDKIRTFQADAAREAGIFHHLITLPTYHTAALSTDNLAKEYFGDAGMLGYVAGVQRKEIRQGIACVKHQNMAGSDMGDDHKEYFAGEAALKAGGKDNTMNQFG
;
A
#
# COMPACT_ATOMS: atom_id res chain seq x y z
N GLU A 1 -16.42 3.31 24.99
CA GLU A 1 -16.58 4.77 25.23
C GLU A 1 -17.60 5.39 24.28
N LEU A 2 -17.43 5.25 22.96
CA LEU A 2 -18.32 5.85 21.96
C LEU A 2 -19.57 5.02 21.59
N GLY A 3 -19.76 3.84 22.22
CA GLY A 3 -20.83 2.91 21.85
C GLY A 3 -20.67 2.27 20.47
N VAL A 4 -19.43 2.19 19.96
CA VAL A 4 -19.09 1.52 18.71
C VAL A 4 -18.57 0.12 19.05
N ASP A 5 -19.50 -0.81 19.23
CA ASP A 5 -19.19 -2.17 19.69
C ASP A 5 -18.47 -3.00 18.61
N ASP A 6 -18.72 -2.70 17.33
CA ASP A 6 -18.16 -3.39 16.16
C ASP A 6 -16.99 -2.62 15.49
N GLY A 7 -16.26 -1.81 16.27
CA GLY A 7 -15.09 -1.10 15.76
C GLY A 7 -14.01 -2.07 15.31
N VAL A 8 -13.49 -1.90 14.09
CA VAL A 8 -12.47 -2.79 13.51
C VAL A 8 -11.06 -2.20 13.69
N ILE A 9 -10.15 -3.00 14.24
CA ILE A 9 -8.74 -2.65 14.44
C ILE A 9 -7.88 -3.35 13.39
N VAL A 10 -7.19 -2.54 12.57
CA VAL A 10 -6.17 -3.03 11.62
C VAL A 10 -4.79 -2.84 12.25
N ALA A 11 -4.10 -3.93 12.55
CA ALA A 11 -2.73 -3.88 13.04
C ALA A 11 -1.73 -3.94 11.87
N ARG A 12 -0.98 -2.85 11.69
CA ARG A 12 0.09 -2.75 10.69
C ARG A 12 1.44 -3.14 11.28
N THR A 13 2.20 -3.94 10.55
CA THR A 13 3.64 -4.17 10.80
C THR A 13 4.49 -3.68 9.63
N ASP A 14 5.62 -3.05 9.99
CA ASP A 14 6.67 -2.59 9.07
C ASP A 14 7.96 -3.43 9.24
N SER A 15 7.88 -4.54 10.00
CA SER A 15 9.04 -5.37 10.36
C SER A 15 9.81 -5.90 9.15
N LEU A 16 9.14 -6.11 8.01
CA LEU A 16 9.78 -6.63 6.80
C LEU A 16 10.90 -5.72 6.31
N GLY A 17 10.65 -4.42 6.25
CA GLY A 17 11.62 -3.39 5.89
C GLY A 17 12.43 -2.82 7.06
N ALA A 18 11.96 -2.99 8.30
CA ALA A 18 12.63 -2.45 9.48
C ALA A 18 13.80 -3.34 9.93
N GLY A 19 15.03 -2.89 9.67
CA GLY A 19 16.26 -3.56 10.14
C GLY A 19 16.78 -3.07 11.51
N LEU A 20 16.09 -2.13 12.16
CA LEU A 20 16.56 -1.41 13.33
C LEU A 20 15.52 -1.35 14.44
N THR A 21 15.98 -1.23 15.68
CA THR A 21 15.14 -0.91 16.83
C THR A 21 15.79 0.11 17.76
N LYS A 22 14.96 0.89 18.46
CA LYS A 22 15.41 1.84 19.48
C LYS A 22 15.61 1.19 20.84
N GLN A 23 14.84 0.16 21.16
CA GLN A 23 14.76 -0.43 22.48
C GLN A 23 15.18 -1.88 22.43
N ILE A 24 15.83 -2.34 23.50
CA ILE A 24 15.93 -3.75 23.84
C ILE A 24 14.71 -4.03 24.71
N ALA A 25 13.88 -4.99 24.30
CA ALA A 25 12.63 -5.28 25.00
C ALA A 25 12.93 -5.81 26.42
N VAL A 26 12.10 -5.45 27.39
CA VAL A 26 12.13 -6.08 28.71
C VAL A 26 11.63 -7.52 28.56
N THR A 27 12.33 -8.47 29.18
CA THR A 27 11.92 -9.87 29.28
C THR A 27 12.01 -10.32 30.73
N HIS A 28 11.07 -11.17 31.14
CA HIS A 28 10.95 -11.70 32.49
C HIS A 28 11.25 -13.20 32.53
N GLU A 29 10.94 -13.92 31.46
CA GLU A 29 11.20 -15.34 31.32
C GLU A 29 11.61 -15.73 29.89
N PRO A 30 12.46 -16.75 29.71
CA PRO A 30 12.85 -17.23 28.39
C PRO A 30 11.62 -17.61 27.55
N GLY A 31 11.58 -17.14 26.31
CA GLY A 31 10.48 -17.40 25.37
C GLY A 31 9.31 -16.42 25.46
N ASP A 32 9.28 -15.46 26.39
CA ASP A 32 8.28 -14.39 26.36
C ASP A 32 8.45 -13.47 25.12
N LEU A 33 7.49 -12.58 24.87
CA LEU A 33 7.54 -11.69 23.70
C LEU A 33 8.80 -10.81 23.67
N GLY A 34 9.28 -10.38 24.85
CA GLY A 34 10.50 -9.59 24.95
C GLY A 34 11.73 -10.39 24.55
N ASP A 35 11.83 -11.63 25.01
CA ASP A 35 12.92 -12.55 24.64
C ASP A 35 12.87 -12.89 23.16
N GLN A 36 11.69 -13.22 22.62
CA GLN A 36 11.50 -13.47 21.19
C GLN A 36 11.91 -12.28 20.33
N TYR A 37 11.52 -11.06 20.71
CA TYR A 37 11.93 -9.83 20.03
C TYR A 37 13.45 -9.63 20.05
N ASN A 38 14.05 -9.74 21.25
CA ASN A 38 15.50 -9.59 21.44
C ASN A 38 16.29 -10.73 20.76
N SER A 39 15.65 -11.89 20.53
CA SER A 39 16.24 -13.01 19.83
C SER A 39 16.64 -12.65 18.39
N PHE A 40 16.02 -11.65 17.77
CA PHE A 40 16.32 -11.20 16.40
C PHE A 40 17.51 -10.24 16.32
N LEU A 41 17.99 -9.69 17.45
CA LEU A 41 19.12 -8.76 17.45
C LEU A 41 20.39 -9.40 16.87
N ASP A 42 21.09 -8.64 16.04
CA ASP A 42 22.41 -8.98 15.51
C ASP A 42 23.45 -8.66 16.56
N CYS A 43 23.99 -9.70 17.19
CA CYS A 43 24.92 -9.56 18.30
C CYS A 43 26.18 -10.39 18.06
N GLU A 44 27.27 -9.93 18.64
CA GLU A 44 28.52 -10.68 18.77
C GLU A 44 28.75 -11.07 20.23
N GLU A 45 29.31 -12.25 20.46
CA GLU A 45 29.71 -12.69 21.79
C GLU A 45 31.02 -11.99 22.18
N VAL A 46 31.08 -11.48 23.42
CA VAL A 46 32.20 -10.69 23.91
C VAL A 46 32.62 -11.15 25.30
N ALA A 47 33.93 -11.20 25.55
CA ALA A 47 34.44 -11.41 26.90
C ALA A 47 34.45 -10.08 27.68
N PRO A 48 34.34 -10.10 29.03
CA PRO A 48 34.37 -8.89 29.83
C PRO A 48 35.61 -8.00 29.63
N GLY A 49 36.76 -8.61 29.28
CA GLY A 49 38.01 -7.89 29.02
C GLY A 49 38.04 -7.12 27.70
N ASP A 50 37.14 -7.43 26.76
CA ASP A 50 37.08 -6.82 25.42
C ASP A 50 36.05 -5.68 25.31
N LEU A 51 35.40 -5.33 26.43
CA LEU A 51 34.38 -4.29 26.48
C LEU A 51 35.00 -2.89 26.57
N ALA A 52 34.53 -1.99 25.72
CA ALA A 52 34.89 -0.58 25.79
C ALA A 52 33.99 0.19 26.76
N ASN A 53 34.46 1.34 27.24
CA ASN A 53 33.64 2.24 28.05
C ASN A 53 32.39 2.69 27.27
N GLY A 54 31.20 2.44 27.84
CA GLY A 54 29.91 2.81 27.24
C GLY A 54 29.29 1.74 26.33
N ASP A 55 29.94 0.57 26.18
CA ASP A 55 29.32 -0.57 25.51
C ASP A 55 28.04 -1.00 26.25
N VAL A 56 27.01 -1.32 25.46
CA VAL A 56 25.76 -1.91 25.94
C VAL A 56 25.78 -3.38 25.57
N VAL A 57 25.55 -4.24 26.55
CA VAL A 57 25.52 -5.69 26.39
C VAL A 57 24.23 -6.26 26.99
N LEU A 58 23.83 -7.42 26.50
CA LEU A 58 22.69 -8.19 27.01
C LEU A 58 23.13 -9.63 27.27
N ASN A 59 22.46 -10.30 28.21
CA ASN A 59 22.60 -11.73 28.41
C ASN A 59 21.56 -12.46 27.55
N ARG A 60 22.00 -13.40 26.71
CA ARG A 60 21.12 -14.32 25.99
C ARG A 60 21.70 -15.72 26.07
N ASN A 61 20.95 -16.66 26.62
CA ASN A 61 21.37 -18.05 26.84
C ASN A 61 22.67 -18.18 27.64
N GLY A 62 22.84 -17.35 28.68
CA GLY A 62 24.01 -17.38 29.57
C GLY A 62 25.26 -16.73 29.00
N LYS A 63 25.18 -16.13 27.80
CA LYS A 63 26.31 -15.48 27.12
C LYS A 63 26.15 -13.97 27.12
N LEU A 64 27.28 -13.27 27.30
CA LEU A 64 27.32 -11.82 27.19
C LEU A 64 27.46 -11.41 25.72
N LEU A 65 26.44 -10.76 25.20
CA LEU A 65 26.36 -10.38 23.80
C LEU A 65 26.30 -8.87 23.64
N ARG A 66 27.08 -8.33 22.70
CA ARG A 66 27.04 -6.93 22.28
C ARG A 66 26.19 -6.80 21.02
N PRO A 67 24.96 -6.25 21.08
CA PRO A 67 24.17 -5.98 19.87
C PRO A 67 24.86 -4.90 19.03
N LYS A 68 24.89 -5.09 17.71
CA LYS A 68 25.39 -4.06 16.78
C LYS A 68 24.56 -2.80 16.92
N ARG A 69 25.23 -1.68 17.12
CA ARG A 69 24.63 -0.38 17.45
C ARG A 69 25.19 0.71 16.55
N LEU A 70 24.30 1.54 16.01
CA LEU A 70 24.66 2.69 15.18
C LEU A 70 24.99 3.92 16.04
N PRO A 71 25.74 4.91 15.52
CA PRO A 71 25.96 6.20 16.20
C PRO A 71 24.66 6.94 16.57
N SER A 72 23.58 6.71 15.83
CA SER A 72 22.22 7.21 16.13
C SER A 72 21.56 6.52 17.34
N ASN A 73 22.27 5.61 17.99
CA ASN A 73 21.81 4.84 19.14
C ASN A 73 20.58 3.98 18.80
N LEU A 74 20.65 3.28 17.65
CA LEU A 74 19.72 2.24 17.22
C LEU A 74 20.45 0.90 17.16
N PHE A 75 19.77 -0.17 17.54
CA PHE A 75 20.28 -1.54 17.48
C PHE A 75 19.83 -2.21 16.17
N GLN A 76 20.65 -3.12 15.64
CA GLN A 76 20.37 -3.82 14.39
C GLN A 76 19.76 -5.20 14.64
N PHE A 77 18.76 -5.56 13.82
CA PHE A 77 18.33 -6.95 13.68
C PHE A 77 19.21 -7.70 12.69
N ARG A 78 19.27 -9.03 12.81
CA ARG A 78 19.93 -9.86 11.81
C ARG A 78 19.22 -9.72 10.46
N LYS A 79 20.01 -9.67 9.38
CA LYS A 79 19.49 -9.73 8.01
C LYS A 79 18.66 -11.00 7.79
N GLY A 80 17.62 -10.91 6.95
CA GLY A 80 16.75 -12.04 6.62
C GLY A 80 15.68 -12.37 7.68
N THR A 81 15.62 -11.65 8.81
CA THR A 81 14.62 -11.90 9.87
C THR A 81 13.29 -11.14 9.69
N GLY A 82 13.13 -10.40 8.59
CA GLY A 82 11.96 -9.54 8.36
C GLY A 82 10.64 -10.30 8.38
N GLU A 83 10.56 -11.39 7.63
CA GLU A 83 9.35 -12.22 7.55
C GLU A 83 9.02 -12.88 8.90
N ASP A 84 10.02 -13.41 9.60
CA ASP A 84 9.83 -14.02 10.91
C ASP A 84 9.27 -13.03 11.94
N ARG A 85 9.78 -11.79 11.92
CA ARG A 85 9.29 -10.71 12.77
C ARG A 85 7.87 -10.30 12.38
N CYS A 86 7.56 -10.16 11.09
CA CYS A 86 6.19 -9.89 10.64
C CYS A 86 5.20 -10.97 11.11
N VAL A 87 5.57 -12.24 11.04
CA VAL A 87 4.73 -13.35 11.50
C VAL A 87 4.50 -13.26 13.01
N LEU A 88 5.55 -13.01 13.81
CA LEU A 88 5.42 -12.77 15.25
C LEU A 88 4.49 -11.58 15.55
N ASP A 89 4.71 -10.44 14.90
CA ASP A 89 3.91 -9.22 15.09
C ASP A 89 2.43 -9.47 14.80
N CYS A 90 2.15 -10.19 13.71
CA CYS A 90 0.79 -10.47 13.26
C CYS A 90 0.05 -11.42 14.20
N ILE A 91 0.68 -12.54 14.58
CA ILE A 91 0.10 -13.49 15.53
C ILE A 91 -0.17 -12.77 16.86
N THR A 92 0.81 -12.02 17.35
CA THR A 92 0.69 -11.25 18.60
C THR A 92 -0.47 -10.24 18.51
N SER A 93 -0.61 -9.53 17.39
CA SER A 93 -1.66 -8.54 17.21
C SER A 93 -3.06 -9.18 17.26
N LEU A 94 -3.28 -10.27 16.54
CA LEU A 94 -4.58 -10.96 16.54
C LEU A 94 -4.91 -11.59 17.91
N GLN A 95 -3.91 -12.10 18.62
CA GLN A 95 -4.10 -12.63 19.98
C GLN A 95 -4.43 -11.54 21.01
N ASN A 96 -4.16 -10.27 20.70
CA ASN A 96 -4.30 -9.15 21.63
C ASN A 96 -5.28 -8.08 21.13
N GLY A 97 -6.26 -8.47 20.29
CA GLY A 97 -7.43 -7.65 19.99
C GLY A 97 -7.47 -6.95 18.63
N ALA A 98 -6.52 -7.23 17.73
CA ALA A 98 -6.66 -6.81 16.33
C ALA A 98 -7.63 -7.73 15.57
N ASP A 99 -8.37 -7.16 14.61
CA ASP A 99 -9.31 -7.90 13.75
C ASP A 99 -8.68 -8.25 12.39
N LEU A 100 -7.85 -7.35 11.89
CA LEU A 100 -7.22 -7.43 10.57
C LEU A 100 -5.73 -7.10 10.67
N LEU A 101 -4.97 -7.64 9.72
CA LEU A 101 -3.53 -7.45 9.61
C LEU A 101 -3.17 -6.60 8.39
N TRP A 102 -2.14 -5.79 8.49
CA TRP A 102 -1.47 -5.15 7.35
C TRP A 102 0.02 -5.45 7.47
N ILE A 103 0.58 -6.14 6.49
CA ILE A 103 2.03 -6.33 6.37
C ILE A 103 2.53 -5.41 5.27
N GLU A 104 3.34 -4.40 5.60
CA GLU A 104 3.93 -3.54 4.58
C GLU A 104 5.02 -4.32 3.83
N THR A 105 4.91 -4.38 2.51
CA THR A 105 5.84 -5.12 1.63
C THR A 105 6.66 -4.19 0.76
N GLU A 106 7.82 -4.68 0.30
CA GLU A 106 8.71 -3.94 -0.59
C GLU A 106 8.37 -4.13 -2.08
N LYS A 107 7.54 -5.12 -2.42
CA LYS A 107 7.15 -5.46 -3.80
C LYS A 107 5.78 -6.15 -3.86
N PRO A 108 5.06 -6.09 -5.01
CA PRO A 108 3.81 -6.81 -5.21
C PRO A 108 4.10 -8.27 -5.62
N HIS A 109 4.13 -9.19 -4.65
CA HIS A 109 4.46 -10.59 -4.89
C HIS A 109 3.56 -11.53 -4.10
N VAL A 110 2.65 -12.24 -4.79
CA VAL A 110 1.65 -13.13 -4.17
C VAL A 110 2.30 -14.24 -3.33
N GLY A 111 3.35 -14.89 -3.85
CA GLY A 111 4.04 -15.97 -3.12
C GLY A 111 4.69 -15.54 -1.80
N GLN A 112 5.26 -14.34 -1.73
CA GLN A 112 5.91 -13.82 -0.51
C GLN A 112 4.87 -13.55 0.57
N ILE A 113 3.77 -12.86 0.22
CA ILE A 113 2.70 -12.59 1.18
C ILE A 113 2.00 -13.88 1.59
N TRP A 114 1.77 -14.81 0.66
CA TRP A 114 1.24 -16.15 0.96
C TRP A 114 2.12 -16.90 1.96
N GLY A 115 3.44 -16.90 1.78
CA GLY A 115 4.38 -17.57 2.68
C GLY A 115 4.26 -17.08 4.13
N MET A 116 4.16 -15.76 4.34
CA MET A 116 3.93 -15.18 5.66
C MET A 116 2.52 -15.51 6.20
N VAL A 117 1.48 -15.37 5.38
CA VAL A 117 0.09 -15.62 5.82
C VAL A 117 -0.14 -17.08 6.17
N SER A 118 0.46 -18.02 5.43
CA SER A 118 0.37 -19.45 5.75
C SER A 118 0.87 -19.73 7.16
N ARG A 119 2.03 -19.18 7.52
CA ARG A 119 2.62 -19.31 8.87
C ARG A 119 1.76 -18.64 9.95
N ILE A 120 1.14 -17.50 9.66
CA ILE A 120 0.20 -16.85 10.58
C ILE A 120 -1.04 -17.72 10.78
N ARG A 121 -1.57 -18.33 9.71
CA ARG A 121 -2.77 -19.17 9.75
C ARG A 121 -2.56 -20.52 10.43
N GLU A 122 -1.33 -21.01 10.54
CA GLU A 122 -1.02 -22.15 11.41
C GLU A 122 -1.39 -21.86 12.87
N ALA A 123 -1.21 -20.61 13.33
CA ALA A 123 -1.62 -20.17 14.67
C ALA A 123 -3.05 -19.63 14.72
N ILE A 124 -3.46 -18.84 13.72
CA ILE A 124 -4.76 -18.15 13.66
C ILE A 124 -5.43 -18.44 12.31
N PRO A 125 -6.16 -19.56 12.15
CA PRO A 125 -6.62 -20.06 10.85
C PRO A 125 -7.49 -19.09 10.03
N ASN A 126 -8.20 -18.19 10.69
CA ASN A 126 -9.10 -17.22 10.07
C ASN A 126 -8.46 -15.83 9.88
N ALA A 127 -7.13 -15.70 10.03
CA ALA A 127 -6.43 -14.44 9.81
C ALA A 127 -6.72 -13.87 8.41
N LYS A 128 -7.01 -12.56 8.37
CA LYS A 128 -7.37 -11.78 7.18
C LYS A 128 -6.46 -10.58 7.05
N LEU A 129 -6.09 -10.25 5.82
CA LEU A 129 -5.19 -9.13 5.53
C LEU A 129 -5.88 -7.98 4.81
N VAL A 130 -5.49 -6.77 5.18
CA VAL A 130 -5.58 -5.55 4.36
C VAL A 130 -4.26 -5.44 3.60
N TYR A 131 -4.33 -5.25 2.28
CA TYR A 131 -3.14 -5.17 1.44
C TYR A 131 -3.06 -3.84 0.68
N ASN A 132 -1.91 -3.18 0.82
CA ASN A 132 -1.56 -2.00 0.08
C ASN A 132 -1.01 -2.36 -1.31
N ASN A 133 -1.81 -2.14 -2.34
CA ASN A 133 -1.38 -2.17 -3.74
C ASN A 133 -0.61 -0.86 -4.01
N SER A 134 0.59 -0.75 -3.45
CA SER A 134 1.30 0.53 -3.33
C SER A 134 1.57 1.17 -4.70
N PRO A 135 1.26 2.47 -4.89
CA PRO A 135 1.63 3.19 -6.10
C PRO A 135 3.14 3.51 -6.14
N SER A 136 3.88 3.28 -5.06
CA SER A 136 5.34 3.38 -5.04
C SER A 136 6.03 2.17 -5.67
N PHE A 137 5.31 1.09 -5.95
CA PHE A 137 5.85 -0.03 -6.72
C PHE A 137 5.90 0.32 -8.19
N ASN A 138 7.00 -0.03 -8.87
CA ASN A 138 6.99 -0.13 -10.32
C ASN A 138 6.34 -1.46 -10.71
N TRP A 139 5.02 -1.44 -10.95
CA TRP A 139 4.22 -2.64 -11.23
C TRP A 139 4.72 -3.39 -12.45
N THR A 140 4.86 -2.71 -13.60
CA THR A 140 5.30 -3.34 -14.85
C THR A 140 6.65 -4.01 -14.70
N LEU A 141 7.65 -3.33 -14.13
CA LEU A 141 8.98 -3.92 -13.95
C LEU A 141 8.94 -5.14 -13.01
N ASN A 142 8.23 -5.04 -11.88
CA ASN A 142 8.12 -6.13 -10.92
C ASN A 142 7.48 -7.37 -11.56
N PHE A 143 6.40 -7.21 -12.31
CA PHE A 143 5.70 -8.35 -12.91
C PHE A 143 6.41 -8.90 -14.15
N ARG A 144 7.05 -8.06 -14.98
CA ARG A 144 7.91 -8.54 -16.08
C ARG A 144 9.10 -9.34 -15.54
N GLN A 145 9.74 -8.90 -14.45
CA GLN A 145 10.80 -9.68 -13.80
C GLN A 145 10.28 -11.00 -13.21
N GLN A 146 9.13 -10.99 -12.53
CA GLN A 146 8.52 -12.22 -12.01
C GLN A 146 8.20 -13.23 -13.12
N VAL A 147 7.65 -12.78 -14.25
CA VAL A 147 7.35 -13.63 -15.40
C VAL A 147 8.64 -14.14 -16.04
N PHE A 148 9.64 -13.27 -16.21
CA PHE A 148 10.95 -13.65 -16.76
C PHE A 148 11.59 -14.76 -15.92
N ASP A 149 11.65 -14.57 -14.60
CA ASP A 149 12.24 -15.54 -13.67
C ASP A 149 11.46 -16.88 -13.71
N ALA A 150 10.13 -16.83 -13.72
CA ALA A 150 9.30 -18.03 -13.86
C ALA A 150 9.55 -18.76 -15.20
N TRP A 151 9.70 -18.03 -16.30
CA TRP A 151 10.01 -18.62 -17.62
C TRP A 151 11.39 -19.26 -17.68
N VAL A 152 12.38 -18.67 -17.01
CA VAL A 152 13.71 -19.28 -16.84
C VAL A 152 13.60 -20.61 -16.10
N GLU A 153 12.86 -20.64 -14.98
CA GLU A 153 12.65 -21.87 -14.20
C GLU A 153 11.87 -22.93 -14.98
N GLU A 154 10.92 -22.53 -15.83
CA GLU A 154 10.17 -23.39 -16.74
C GLU A 154 11.00 -23.87 -17.96
N GLY A 155 12.20 -23.33 -18.17
CA GLY A 155 13.07 -23.65 -19.30
C GLY A 155 12.61 -23.05 -20.64
N LYS A 156 11.80 -21.99 -20.62
CA LYS A 156 11.45 -21.23 -21.83
C LYS A 156 12.63 -20.39 -22.31
N ASP A 157 12.70 -20.16 -23.61
CA ASP A 157 13.71 -19.27 -24.19
C ASP A 157 13.39 -17.81 -23.86
N VAL A 158 14.25 -17.20 -23.04
CA VAL A 158 14.17 -15.78 -22.66
C VAL A 158 15.30 -14.95 -23.27
N SER A 159 16.09 -15.50 -24.20
CA SER A 159 17.27 -14.84 -24.76
C SER A 159 16.99 -13.53 -25.51
N ALA A 160 15.74 -13.30 -25.91
CA ALA A 160 15.27 -12.05 -26.51
C ALA A 160 15.05 -10.92 -25.49
N TYR A 161 15.08 -11.22 -24.19
CA TYR A 161 14.79 -10.27 -23.11
C TYR A 161 16.04 -9.98 -22.28
N ASP A 162 16.35 -8.70 -22.10
CA ASP A 162 17.32 -8.26 -21.11
C ASP A 162 16.61 -8.02 -19.77
N ARG A 163 16.90 -8.89 -18.79
CA ARG A 163 16.28 -8.85 -17.45
C ARG A 163 16.44 -7.49 -16.75
N ASP A 164 17.56 -6.80 -16.99
CA ASP A 164 17.86 -5.52 -16.35
C ASP A 164 17.20 -4.33 -17.08
N ASN A 165 16.69 -4.54 -18.30
CA ASN A 165 16.04 -3.52 -19.12
C ASN A 165 14.55 -3.81 -19.40
N LEU A 166 13.89 -4.65 -18.59
CA LEU A 166 12.50 -5.07 -18.83
C LEU A 166 11.46 -3.95 -18.75
N MET A 167 11.78 -2.76 -18.26
CA MET A 167 10.87 -1.61 -18.29
C MET A 167 10.83 -0.91 -19.66
N SER A 168 11.70 -1.29 -20.59
CA SER A 168 11.81 -0.69 -21.91
C SER A 168 10.51 -0.79 -22.71
N ALA A 169 10.19 0.28 -23.44
CA ALA A 169 9.02 0.34 -24.33
C ALA A 169 9.13 -0.64 -25.51
N GLU A 170 10.34 -1.10 -25.83
CA GLU A 170 10.55 -2.11 -26.88
C GLU A 170 9.86 -3.46 -26.56
N TYR A 171 9.55 -3.70 -25.30
CA TYR A 171 8.88 -4.91 -24.83
C TYR A 171 7.36 -4.75 -24.66
N ASP A 172 6.77 -3.59 -24.92
CA ASP A 172 5.33 -3.33 -24.64
C ASP A 172 4.39 -4.31 -25.35
N ASP A 173 4.71 -4.67 -26.60
CA ASP A 173 3.94 -5.62 -27.40
C ASP A 173 4.45 -7.08 -27.31
N SER A 174 5.38 -7.37 -26.39
CA SER A 174 5.97 -8.71 -26.26
C SER A 174 5.08 -9.70 -25.50
N GLU A 175 5.31 -11.00 -25.72
CA GLU A 175 4.62 -12.07 -24.98
C GLU A 175 4.87 -11.97 -23.46
N LEU A 176 6.10 -11.59 -23.08
CA LEU A 176 6.46 -11.37 -21.68
C LEU A 176 5.60 -10.25 -21.06
N SER A 177 5.42 -9.15 -21.79
CA SER A 177 4.60 -8.02 -21.32
C SER A 177 3.12 -8.41 -21.22
N ALA A 178 2.57 -9.11 -22.23
CA ALA A 178 1.20 -9.61 -22.17
C ALA A 178 0.96 -10.54 -20.97
N ALA A 179 1.91 -11.43 -20.67
CA ALA A 179 1.85 -12.30 -19.50
C ALA A 179 1.97 -11.52 -18.18
N ALA A 180 2.84 -10.50 -18.11
CA ALA A 180 2.97 -9.63 -16.95
C ALA A 180 1.70 -8.80 -16.69
N ASP A 181 1.10 -8.24 -17.73
CA ASP A 181 -0.13 -7.47 -17.63
C ASP A 181 -1.32 -8.35 -17.19
N ASP A 182 -1.38 -9.61 -17.64
CA ASP A 182 -2.39 -10.55 -17.15
C ASP A 182 -2.21 -10.82 -15.64
N LYS A 183 -0.97 -10.97 -15.17
CA LYS A 183 -0.66 -11.13 -13.74
C LYS A 183 -1.02 -9.87 -12.93
N ILE A 184 -0.77 -8.68 -13.45
CA ILE A 184 -1.21 -7.42 -12.82
C ILE A 184 -2.74 -7.38 -12.74
N ARG A 185 -3.43 -7.74 -13.83
CA ARG A 185 -4.89 -7.77 -13.93
C ARG A 185 -5.52 -8.74 -12.92
N THR A 186 -4.91 -9.92 -12.69
CA THR A 186 -5.44 -10.92 -11.75
C THR A 186 -4.90 -10.78 -10.33
N PHE A 187 -3.90 -9.91 -10.09
CA PHE A 187 -3.18 -9.81 -8.81
C PHE A 187 -4.10 -9.81 -7.58
N GLN A 188 -5.15 -8.97 -7.58
CA GLN A 188 -6.07 -8.88 -6.45
C GLN A 188 -6.85 -10.18 -6.22
N ALA A 189 -7.37 -10.77 -7.31
CA ALA A 189 -8.13 -12.01 -7.23
C ALA A 189 -7.27 -13.19 -6.76
N ASP A 190 -6.04 -13.30 -7.29
CA ASP A 190 -5.10 -14.34 -6.91
C ASP A 190 -4.63 -14.18 -5.47
N ALA A 191 -4.28 -12.95 -5.06
CA ALA A 191 -3.79 -12.70 -3.71
C ALA A 191 -4.91 -12.83 -2.65
N ALA A 192 -6.16 -12.50 -2.98
CA ALA A 192 -7.31 -12.80 -2.11
C ALA A 192 -7.53 -14.31 -1.93
N ARG A 193 -7.48 -15.07 -3.04
CA ARG A 193 -7.67 -16.53 -3.06
C ARG A 193 -6.55 -17.27 -2.34
N GLU A 194 -5.31 -16.92 -2.61
CA GLU A 194 -4.13 -17.65 -2.15
C GLU A 194 -3.66 -17.14 -0.78
N ALA A 195 -3.49 -15.82 -0.63
CA ALA A 195 -2.92 -15.20 0.56
C ALA A 195 -3.97 -14.65 1.54
N GLY A 196 -5.27 -14.92 1.33
CA GLY A 196 -6.30 -14.54 2.30
C GLY A 196 -6.47 -13.03 2.48
N ILE A 197 -6.14 -12.25 1.46
CA ILE A 197 -6.34 -10.80 1.46
C ILE A 197 -7.84 -10.51 1.39
N PHE A 198 -8.33 -9.86 2.43
CA PHE A 198 -9.74 -9.49 2.57
C PHE A 198 -10.03 -8.13 1.94
N HIS A 199 -9.11 -7.18 2.04
CA HIS A 199 -9.29 -5.83 1.53
C HIS A 199 -8.07 -5.36 0.72
N HIS A 200 -8.31 -4.85 -0.48
CA HIS A 200 -7.31 -4.23 -1.33
C HIS A 200 -7.52 -2.71 -1.36
N LEU A 201 -6.46 -1.96 -1.13
CA LEU A 201 -6.45 -0.51 -1.29
C LEU A 201 -5.25 -0.06 -2.12
N ILE A 202 -5.34 1.14 -2.70
CA ILE A 202 -4.18 1.90 -3.16
C ILE A 202 -4.15 3.13 -2.23
N THR A 203 -3.01 3.41 -1.61
CA THR A 203 -2.93 4.45 -0.55
C THR A 203 -3.16 5.87 -1.05
N LEU A 204 -2.52 6.24 -2.16
CA LEU A 204 -2.58 7.60 -2.72
C LEU A 204 -2.86 7.64 -4.24
N PRO A 205 -3.88 6.91 -4.76
CA PRO A 205 -4.20 6.91 -6.19
C PRO A 205 -4.65 8.30 -6.63
N THR A 206 -5.45 8.98 -5.80
CA THR A 206 -6.03 10.30 -6.11
C THR A 206 -5.01 11.42 -6.14
N TYR A 207 -3.90 11.29 -5.40
CA TYR A 207 -2.76 12.21 -5.52
C TYR A 207 -2.19 12.19 -6.95
N HIS A 208 -1.92 10.98 -7.46
CA HIS A 208 -1.39 10.80 -8.82
C HIS A 208 -2.39 11.21 -9.90
N THR A 209 -3.68 10.83 -9.78
CA THR A 209 -4.68 11.17 -10.79
C THR A 209 -4.99 12.67 -10.82
N ALA A 210 -5.00 13.34 -9.67
CA ALA A 210 -5.17 14.80 -9.62
C ALA A 210 -3.99 15.52 -10.28
N ALA A 211 -2.75 15.13 -9.96
CA ALA A 211 -1.55 15.70 -10.56
C ALA A 211 -1.51 15.48 -12.08
N LEU A 212 -1.72 14.24 -12.54
CA LEU A 212 -1.68 13.89 -13.96
C LEU A 212 -2.78 14.58 -14.78
N SER A 213 -4.02 14.59 -14.28
CA SER A 213 -5.12 15.25 -14.98
C SER A 213 -4.92 16.77 -15.09
N THR A 214 -4.39 17.39 -14.04
CA THR A 214 -4.07 18.83 -14.03
C THR A 214 -2.93 19.15 -15.00
N ASP A 215 -1.85 18.36 -15.00
CA ASP A 215 -0.72 18.53 -15.92
C ASP A 215 -1.16 18.39 -17.39
N ASN A 216 -1.91 17.33 -17.72
CA ASN A 216 -2.43 17.13 -19.06
C ASN A 216 -3.35 18.27 -19.52
N LEU A 217 -4.24 18.74 -18.64
CA LEU A 217 -5.13 19.86 -18.97
C LEU A 217 -4.36 21.16 -19.15
N ALA A 218 -3.41 21.47 -18.26
CA ALA A 218 -2.62 22.70 -18.35
C ALA A 218 -1.77 22.74 -19.63
N LYS A 219 -1.17 21.61 -20.02
CA LYS A 219 -0.40 21.48 -21.27
C LYS A 219 -1.23 21.81 -22.50
N GLU A 220 -2.44 21.27 -22.59
CA GLU A 220 -3.33 21.52 -23.73
C GLU A 220 -3.93 22.93 -23.70
N TYR A 221 -4.38 23.39 -22.53
CA TYR A 221 -5.08 24.67 -22.38
C TYR A 221 -4.18 25.88 -22.58
N PHE A 222 -2.95 25.83 -22.07
CA PHE A 222 -1.96 26.90 -22.27
C PHE A 222 -1.06 26.66 -23.50
N GLY A 223 -1.18 25.51 -24.15
CA GLY A 223 -0.60 25.22 -25.46
C GLY A 223 -1.49 25.70 -26.61
N ASP A 224 -1.27 25.13 -27.79
CA ASP A 224 -1.95 25.57 -29.02
C ASP A 224 -3.46 25.25 -29.04
N ALA A 225 -3.93 24.30 -28.22
CA ALA A 225 -5.33 23.88 -28.23
C ALA A 225 -6.27 24.88 -27.51
N GLY A 226 -5.78 25.65 -26.54
CA GLY A 226 -6.60 26.62 -25.81
C GLY A 226 -7.84 25.97 -25.17
N MET A 227 -9.00 26.62 -25.30
CA MET A 227 -10.28 26.08 -24.83
C MET A 227 -10.63 24.69 -25.39
N LEU A 228 -10.10 24.31 -26.57
CA LEU A 228 -10.35 22.99 -27.14
C LEU A 228 -9.75 21.87 -26.26
N GLY A 229 -8.63 22.14 -25.57
CA GLY A 229 -8.02 21.21 -24.62
C GLY A 229 -8.99 20.81 -23.50
N TYR A 230 -9.66 21.79 -22.90
CA TYR A 230 -10.72 21.55 -21.91
C TYR A 230 -11.94 20.83 -22.52
N VAL A 231 -12.46 21.33 -23.65
CA VAL A 231 -13.68 20.79 -24.26
C VAL A 231 -13.50 19.34 -24.71
N ALA A 232 -12.37 19.00 -25.35
CA ALA A 232 -12.07 17.66 -25.83
C ALA A 232 -11.62 16.71 -24.72
N GLY A 233 -10.77 17.20 -23.80
CA GLY A 233 -10.18 16.40 -22.73
C GLY A 233 -11.12 16.11 -21.57
N VAL A 234 -12.04 17.03 -21.26
CA VAL A 234 -12.90 17.00 -20.07
C VAL A 234 -14.38 17.01 -20.46
N GLN A 235 -14.89 18.15 -20.93
CA GLN A 235 -16.34 18.40 -21.02
C GLN A 235 -17.08 17.39 -21.91
N ARG A 236 -16.56 17.10 -23.11
CA ARG A 236 -17.16 16.10 -24.01
C ARG A 236 -17.14 14.69 -23.40
N LYS A 237 -16.11 14.35 -22.62
CA LYS A 237 -16.02 13.04 -21.96
C LYS A 237 -17.01 12.93 -20.82
N GLU A 238 -17.11 13.95 -19.95
CA GLU A 238 -18.09 13.98 -18.86
C GLU A 238 -19.51 13.83 -19.38
N ILE A 239 -19.90 14.59 -20.41
CA ILE A 239 -21.23 14.50 -21.03
C ILE A 239 -21.51 13.09 -21.56
N ARG A 240 -20.56 12.50 -22.31
CA ARG A 240 -20.74 11.17 -22.93
C ARG A 240 -20.76 10.03 -21.91
N GLN A 241 -20.07 10.20 -20.79
CA GLN A 241 -20.01 9.21 -19.71
C GLN A 241 -21.12 9.42 -18.66
N GLY A 242 -21.90 10.49 -18.76
CA GLY A 242 -22.96 10.81 -17.80
C GLY A 242 -22.42 11.24 -16.42
N ILE A 243 -21.24 11.86 -16.38
CA ILE A 243 -20.64 12.33 -15.12
C ILE A 243 -21.39 13.58 -14.64
N ALA A 244 -21.99 13.49 -13.45
CA ALA A 244 -22.83 14.55 -12.89
C ALA A 244 -22.09 15.88 -12.66
N CYS A 245 -20.76 15.85 -12.52
CA CYS A 245 -19.90 17.04 -12.33
C CYS A 245 -20.03 18.07 -13.47
N VAL A 246 -20.48 17.70 -14.67
CA VAL A 246 -20.76 18.68 -15.74
C VAL A 246 -21.79 19.72 -15.28
N LYS A 247 -22.75 19.32 -14.43
CA LYS A 247 -23.71 20.17 -13.72
C LYS A 247 -23.19 20.51 -12.32
N HIS A 248 -22.00 21.12 -12.26
CA HIS A 248 -21.28 21.36 -10.99
C HIS A 248 -22.05 22.23 -9.97
N GLN A 249 -22.96 23.12 -10.42
CA GLN A 249 -23.80 23.91 -9.49
C GLN A 249 -24.74 22.99 -8.69
N ASN A 250 -25.39 22.03 -9.37
CA ASN A 250 -26.22 21.01 -8.71
C ASN A 250 -25.40 20.15 -7.76
N MET A 251 -24.21 19.72 -8.18
CA MET A 251 -23.31 18.94 -7.33
C MET A 251 -22.82 19.72 -6.10
N ALA A 252 -22.75 21.05 -6.19
CA ALA A 252 -22.45 21.94 -5.07
C ALA A 252 -23.68 22.27 -4.20
N GLY A 253 -24.86 21.72 -4.52
CA GLY A 253 -26.08 21.85 -3.73
C GLY A 253 -26.93 23.09 -4.04
N SER A 254 -26.79 23.70 -5.23
CA SER A 254 -27.62 24.85 -5.61
C SER A 254 -29.12 24.57 -5.51
N ASP A 255 -29.54 23.40 -5.97
CA ASP A 255 -30.95 22.99 -6.00
C ASP A 255 -31.50 22.80 -4.59
N MET A 256 -30.72 22.16 -3.69
CA MET A 256 -31.09 22.03 -2.27
C MET A 256 -31.23 23.40 -1.60
N GLY A 257 -30.36 24.34 -1.93
CA GLY A 257 -30.44 25.72 -1.44
C GLY A 257 -31.69 26.43 -1.94
N ASP A 258 -32.06 26.23 -3.20
CA ASP A 258 -33.26 26.83 -3.79
C ASP A 258 -34.55 26.23 -3.23
N ASP A 259 -34.61 24.91 -3.06
CA ASP A 259 -35.72 24.23 -2.38
C ASP A 259 -35.88 24.76 -0.96
N HIS A 260 -34.80 24.86 -0.19
CA HIS A 260 -34.85 25.38 1.19
C HIS A 260 -35.38 26.82 1.26
N LYS A 261 -34.97 27.70 0.32
CA LYS A 261 -35.50 29.06 0.24
C LYS A 261 -36.98 29.08 -0.11
N GLU A 262 -37.43 28.22 -1.01
CA GLU A 262 -38.84 28.09 -1.39
C GLU A 262 -39.69 27.62 -0.22
N TYR A 263 -39.22 26.65 0.57
CA TYR A 263 -39.91 26.24 1.80
C TYR A 263 -40.13 27.41 2.78
N PHE A 264 -39.18 28.34 2.89
CA PHE A 264 -39.26 29.46 3.84
C PHE A 264 -40.01 30.67 3.29
N ALA A 265 -39.79 31.03 2.04
CA ALA A 265 -40.22 32.30 1.45
C ALA A 265 -41.29 32.15 0.36
N GLY A 266 -41.66 30.92 -0.02
CA GLY A 266 -42.63 30.65 -1.08
C GLY A 266 -42.26 31.37 -2.39
N GLU A 267 -43.21 32.11 -2.96
CA GLU A 267 -43.02 32.88 -4.20
C GLU A 267 -41.98 33.99 -4.10
N ALA A 268 -41.61 34.44 -2.88
CA ALA A 268 -40.59 35.46 -2.67
C ALA A 268 -39.15 34.89 -2.63
N ALA A 269 -38.99 33.58 -2.81
CA ALA A 269 -37.68 32.92 -2.77
C ALA A 269 -36.78 33.37 -3.94
N LEU A 270 -35.60 33.89 -3.62
CA LEU A 270 -34.58 34.26 -4.61
C LEU A 270 -33.73 33.02 -5.00
N LYS A 271 -34.16 32.34 -6.06
CA LYS A 271 -33.54 31.10 -6.56
C LYS A 271 -32.32 31.39 -7.43
N ALA A 272 -31.31 30.52 -7.39
CA ALA A 272 -30.19 30.48 -8.33
C ALA A 272 -30.59 29.86 -9.68
N GLY A 273 -31.64 29.03 -9.69
CA GLY A 273 -32.31 28.54 -10.90
C GLY A 273 -32.95 29.65 -11.75
N GLY A 274 -33.11 29.41 -13.06
CA GLY A 274 -33.73 30.37 -13.98
C GLY A 274 -33.48 30.08 -15.46
N LYS A 275 -34.08 30.89 -16.34
CA LYS A 275 -33.96 30.76 -17.81
C LYS A 275 -32.50 30.81 -18.28
N ASP A 276 -31.69 31.65 -17.63
CA ASP A 276 -30.28 31.88 -17.98
C ASP A 276 -29.30 31.00 -17.19
N ASN A 277 -29.81 29.98 -16.47
CA ASN A 277 -28.96 29.04 -15.77
C ASN A 277 -28.08 28.27 -16.77
N THR A 278 -26.77 28.28 -16.55
CA THR A 278 -25.78 27.64 -17.43
C THR A 278 -26.00 26.13 -17.57
N MET A 279 -26.66 25.49 -16.60
CA MET A 279 -26.98 24.06 -16.67
C MET A 279 -28.00 23.69 -17.74
N ASN A 280 -28.81 24.65 -18.22
CA ASN A 280 -29.75 24.45 -19.31
C ASN A 280 -29.04 24.08 -20.64
N GLN A 281 -27.72 24.25 -20.71
CA GLN A 281 -26.90 23.85 -21.87
C GLN A 281 -26.61 22.34 -21.91
N PHE A 282 -26.86 21.61 -20.82
CA PHE A 282 -26.48 20.20 -20.67
C PHE A 282 -27.66 19.22 -20.72
N GLY A 283 -28.85 19.69 -21.13
CA GLY A 283 -30.07 18.87 -21.24
C GLY A 283 -30.80 18.73 -19.92
#